data_AF-A0A1F8F9L0-F1
#
_entry.id   AF-A0A1F8F9L0-F1
#
_cell.length_a   1.000
_cell.length_b   1.000
_cell.length_c   1.000
_cell.angle_alpha   90.00
_cell.angle_beta   90.00
_cell.angle_gamma   90.00
#
_symmetry.space_group_name_H-M   'P 1'
#
loop_
_entity.id
_entity.type
_entity.pdbx_description
1 polymer ?
#
loop_
_entity_poly.entity_id
_entity_poly.type
_entity_poly.pdbx_seq_one_letter_code
_entity_poly.pdbx_strand_id
1 'polypeptide(L)'
;MEISLPGMDNQTVAKRYRTELSSVKDLIFYFLIVWTAVLLGLSWFDFLSIKFEVSEALVTSYLILLGVYIVHKETSRWTGVKLNIKPGELFVYVWWISLLAILILGFFLHREVSPSIRFLSYEVLGAFLLSEISKSFNAFKKTSGQED
;
A
#
# COMPACT_ATOMS: atom_id res chain seq x y z
N MET A 1 4.84 -33.06 -44.01
CA MET A 1 4.38 -31.66 -44.03
C MET A 1 4.19 -31.26 -42.59
N GLU A 2 5.26 -30.80 -41.95
CA GLU A 2 5.25 -30.35 -40.56
C GLU A 2 4.58 -28.97 -40.52
N ILE A 3 3.45 -28.87 -39.82
CA ILE A 3 2.81 -27.58 -39.58
C ILE A 3 3.58 -26.96 -38.41
N SER A 4 4.59 -26.15 -38.73
CA SER A 4 5.26 -25.29 -37.77
C SER A 4 4.27 -24.19 -37.36
N LEU A 5 3.66 -24.36 -36.19
CA LEU A 5 2.92 -23.28 -35.54
C LEU A 5 3.91 -22.12 -35.30
N PRO A 6 3.60 -20.89 -35.76
CA PRO A 6 4.49 -19.75 -35.62
C PRO A 6 4.68 -19.50 -34.13
N GLY A 7 5.91 -19.70 -33.66
CA GLY A 7 6.30 -19.38 -32.29
C GLY A 7 6.05 -17.90 -32.06
N MET A 8 4.93 -17.58 -31.40
CA MET A 8 4.80 -16.32 -30.71
C MET A 8 5.99 -16.23 -29.76
N ASP A 9 6.90 -15.32 -30.08
CA ASP A 9 8.11 -15.06 -29.31
C ASP A 9 7.72 -14.87 -27.84
N ASN A 10 8.12 -15.83 -27.00
CA ASN A 10 7.87 -15.84 -25.56
C ASN A 10 8.33 -14.52 -24.91
N GLN A 11 9.28 -13.80 -25.50
CA GLN A 11 9.73 -12.49 -25.01
C GLN A 11 8.69 -11.39 -25.27
N THR A 12 8.00 -11.41 -26.41
CA THR A 12 6.93 -10.46 -26.74
C THR A 12 5.73 -10.61 -25.79
N VAL A 13 5.35 -11.85 -25.47
CA VAL A 13 4.29 -12.16 -24.48
C VAL A 13 4.71 -11.69 -23.09
N ALA A 14 5.92 -12.05 -22.64
CA ALA A 14 6.44 -11.62 -21.33
C ALA A 14 6.55 -10.10 -21.21
N LYS A 15 6.93 -9.40 -22.29
CA LYS A 15 7.03 -7.93 -22.32
C LYS A 15 5.66 -7.28 -22.19
N ARG A 16 4.65 -7.76 -22.93
CA ARG A 16 3.27 -7.25 -22.82
C ARG A 16 2.71 -7.45 -21.41
N TYR A 17 2.86 -8.65 -20.84
CA TYR A 17 2.43 -8.91 -19.47
C TYR A 17 3.10 -7.99 -18.46
N ARG A 18 4.41 -7.74 -18.58
CA ARG A 18 5.11 -6.79 -17.70
C ARG A 18 4.56 -5.37 -17.81
N THR A 19 4.25 -4.90 -19.03
CA THR A 19 3.68 -3.57 -19.25
C THR A 19 2.28 -3.45 -18.65
N GLU A 20 1.40 -4.43 -18.88
CA GLU A 20 0.05 -4.45 -18.30
C GLU A 20 0.09 -4.49 -16.77
N LEU A 21 0.92 -5.37 -16.19
CA LEU A 21 1.11 -5.48 -14.75
C LEU A 21 1.61 -4.15 -14.14
N SER A 22 2.54 -3.49 -14.83
CA SER A 22 3.05 -2.19 -14.41
C SER A 22 1.99 -1.10 -14.42
N SER A 23 1.11 -1.10 -15.44
CA SER A 23 0.03 -0.14 -15.61
C SER A 23 -1.05 -0.31 -14.54
N VAL A 24 -1.46 -1.55 -14.26
CA VAL A 24 -2.45 -1.85 -13.21
C VAL A 24 -1.93 -1.41 -11.85
N LYS A 25 -0.67 -1.71 -11.53
CA LYS A 25 -0.02 -1.28 -10.29
C LYS A 25 0.02 0.25 -10.17
N ASP A 26 0.34 0.96 -11.25
CA ASP A 26 0.37 2.43 -11.22
C ASP A 26 -1.04 3.02 -11.03
N LEU A 27 -2.06 2.43 -11.64
CA LEU A 27 -3.45 2.82 -11.45
C LEU A 27 -3.90 2.61 -9.99
N ILE A 28 -3.62 1.44 -9.42
CA ILE A 28 -3.90 1.13 -8.00
C ILE A 28 -3.20 2.14 -7.09
N PHE A 29 -1.95 2.48 -7.39
CA PHE A 29 -1.20 3.46 -6.59
C PHE A 29 -1.83 4.85 -6.63
N TYR A 30 -2.21 5.36 -7.81
CA TYR A 30 -2.86 6.67 -7.91
C TYR A 30 -4.25 6.66 -7.27
N PHE A 31 -5.00 5.59 -7.44
CA PHE A 31 -6.27 5.43 -6.75
C PHE A 31 -6.07 5.45 -5.22
N LEU A 32 -5.06 4.75 -4.71
CA LEU A 32 -4.72 4.78 -3.28
C LEU A 32 -4.35 6.17 -2.79
N ILE A 33 -3.62 6.97 -3.57
CA ILE A 33 -3.34 8.37 -3.22
C ILE A 33 -4.64 9.16 -3.05
N VAL A 34 -5.54 9.07 -4.03
CA VAL A 34 -6.82 9.77 -3.98
C VAL A 34 -7.64 9.28 -2.79
N TRP A 35 -7.72 7.97 -2.58
CA TRP A 35 -8.49 7.37 -1.49
C TRP A 35 -7.90 7.71 -0.12
N THR A 36 -6.58 7.76 0.02
CA THR A 36 -5.89 8.28 1.20
C THR A 36 -6.25 9.73 1.47
N ALA A 37 -6.23 10.60 0.45
CA ALA A 37 -6.58 12.01 0.63
C ALA A 37 -8.04 12.18 1.09
N VAL A 38 -8.97 11.43 0.49
CA VAL A 38 -10.39 11.42 0.90
C VAL A 38 -10.54 10.97 2.35
N LEU A 39 -9.97 9.83 2.72
CA LEU A 39 -10.10 9.29 4.08
C LEU A 39 -9.41 10.14 5.14
N LEU A 40 -8.29 10.78 4.80
CA LEU A 40 -7.67 11.77 5.68
C LEU A 40 -8.60 12.95 5.91
N GLY A 41 -9.16 13.53 4.84
CA GLY A 41 -10.14 14.61 4.95
C GLY A 41 -11.34 14.22 5.82
N LEU A 42 -11.87 13.02 5.63
CA LEU A 42 -12.98 12.49 6.43
C LEU A 42 -12.58 12.25 7.90
N SER A 43 -11.37 11.77 8.15
CA SER A 43 -10.85 11.54 9.51
C SER A 43 -10.64 12.85 10.26
N TRP A 44 -10.12 13.88 9.58
CA TRP A 44 -10.05 15.23 10.13
C TRP A 44 -11.44 15.82 10.38
N PHE A 45 -12.38 15.58 9.46
CA PHE A 45 -13.75 16.06 9.61
C PHE A 45 -14.49 15.38 10.77
N ASP A 46 -14.32 14.07 10.97
CA ASP A 46 -14.79 13.30 12.14
C ASP A 46 -14.20 13.89 13.43
N PHE A 47 -12.89 14.08 13.47
CA PHE A 47 -12.24 14.69 14.63
C PHE A 47 -12.73 16.11 14.93
N LEU A 48 -13.10 16.92 13.93
CA LEU A 48 -13.60 18.28 14.13
C LEU A 48 -15.10 18.34 14.39
N SER A 49 -15.89 17.41 13.88
CA SER A 49 -17.36 17.44 13.93
C SER A 49 -17.92 16.48 14.97
N ILE A 50 -18.73 16.96 15.92
CA ILE A 50 -19.24 16.14 17.04
C ILE A 50 -20.22 15.03 16.57
N LYS A 51 -20.81 15.15 15.38
CA LYS A 51 -21.90 14.28 14.88
C LYS A 51 -21.52 13.42 13.68
N PHE A 52 -20.27 13.43 13.25
CA PHE A 52 -19.82 12.68 12.09
C PHE A 52 -18.82 11.63 12.53
N GLU A 53 -19.04 10.39 12.11
CA GLU A 53 -18.13 9.27 12.34
C GLU A 53 -17.80 8.62 11.00
N VAL A 54 -16.53 8.35 10.74
CA VAL A 54 -16.13 7.66 9.52
C VAL A 54 -16.67 6.23 9.55
N SER A 55 -17.45 5.87 8.52
CA SER A 55 -17.99 4.52 8.37
C SER A 55 -16.87 3.48 8.28
N GLU A 56 -17.00 2.39 9.04
CA GLU A 56 -16.10 1.25 9.01
C GLU A 56 -15.96 0.66 7.61
N ALA A 57 -17.01 0.66 6.79
CA ALA A 57 -16.96 0.15 5.42
C ALA A 57 -15.94 0.93 4.55
N LEU A 58 -15.82 2.24 4.75
CA LEU A 58 -14.83 3.06 4.05
C LEU A 58 -13.41 2.69 4.51
N VAL A 59 -13.21 2.53 5.82
CA VAL A 59 -11.95 2.09 6.42
C VAL A 59 -11.53 0.72 5.88
N THR A 60 -12.42 -0.27 5.95
CA THR A 60 -12.14 -1.63 5.47
C THR A 60 -11.85 -1.67 3.97
N SER A 61 -12.61 -0.92 3.15
CA SER A 61 -12.36 -0.86 1.71
C SER A 61 -10.96 -0.32 1.37
N TYR A 62 -10.50 0.68 2.12
CA TYR A 62 -9.15 1.22 1.99
C TYR A 62 -8.09 0.21 2.39
N LEU A 63 -8.26 -0.46 3.54
CA LEU A 63 -7.30 -1.45 4.03
C LEU A 63 -7.16 -2.63 3.07
N ILE A 64 -8.27 -3.12 2.51
CA ILE A 64 -8.25 -4.18 1.49
C ILE A 64 -7.43 -3.72 0.28
N LEU A 65 -7.70 -2.51 -0.24
CA LEU A 65 -6.99 -2.01 -1.41
C LEU A 65 -5.50 -1.79 -1.14
N LEU A 66 -5.16 -1.26 0.04
CA LEU A 66 -3.79 -1.09 0.48
C LEU A 66 -3.08 -2.45 0.60
N GLY A 67 -3.76 -3.45 1.15
CA GLY A 67 -3.29 -4.83 1.22
C GLY A 67 -3.00 -5.42 -0.16
N VAL A 68 -3.93 -5.27 -1.11
CA VAL A 68 -3.73 -5.71 -2.51
C VAL A 68 -2.49 -5.06 -3.12
N TYR A 69 -2.31 -3.75 -2.92
CA TYR A 69 -1.13 -3.04 -3.40
C TYR A 69 0.17 -3.56 -2.77
N ILE A 70 0.18 -3.78 -1.46
CA ILE A 70 1.35 -4.29 -0.72
C ILE A 70 1.71 -5.69 -1.20
N VAL A 71 0.73 -6.61 -1.28
CA VAL A 71 0.94 -7.97 -1.76
C VAL A 71 1.52 -7.95 -3.17
N HIS A 72 0.93 -7.19 -4.07
CA HIS A 72 1.40 -7.09 -5.46
C HIS A 72 2.85 -6.57 -5.55
N LYS A 73 3.17 -5.55 -4.73
CA LYS A 73 4.52 -4.98 -4.62
C LYS A 73 5.51 -6.00 -4.05
N GLU A 74 5.10 -6.74 -3.03
CA GLU A 74 5.95 -7.72 -2.35
C GLU A 74 6.23 -8.92 -3.26
N THR A 75 5.20 -9.50 -3.88
CA THR A 75 5.35 -10.59 -4.87
C THR A 75 6.29 -10.18 -5.99
N SER A 76 6.18 -8.96 -6.52
CA SER A 76 7.10 -8.45 -7.54
C SER A 76 8.56 -8.40 -7.06
N ARG A 77 8.78 -8.09 -5.77
CA ARG A 77 10.12 -8.04 -5.17
C ARG A 77 10.74 -9.42 -5.02
N TRP A 78 9.94 -10.40 -4.57
CA TRP A 78 10.39 -11.78 -4.39
C TRP A 78 10.62 -12.51 -5.73
N THR A 79 9.84 -12.19 -6.76
CA THR A 79 9.97 -12.78 -8.10
C THR A 79 11.06 -12.14 -8.97
N GLY A 80 11.75 -11.11 -8.46
CA GLY A 80 12.86 -10.45 -9.17
C GLY A 80 12.42 -9.63 -10.39
N VAL A 81 11.13 -9.42 -10.59
CA VAL A 81 10.62 -8.56 -11.67
C VAL A 81 10.94 -7.11 -11.28
N LYS A 82 11.93 -6.50 -11.94
CA LYS A 82 12.27 -5.07 -11.81
C LYS A 82 11.10 -4.21 -12.33
N LEU A 83 10.06 -4.07 -11.55
CA LEU A 83 9.04 -3.06 -11.72
C LEU A 83 9.56 -1.76 -11.11
N ASN A 84 9.25 -0.62 -11.75
CA ASN A 84 9.47 0.68 -11.16
C ASN A 84 8.53 0.84 -9.95
N ILE A 85 8.95 0.37 -8.78
CA ILE A 85 8.13 0.30 -7.57
C ILE A 85 8.20 1.66 -6.89
N LYS A 86 7.06 2.36 -6.84
CA LYS A 86 6.93 3.62 -6.10
C LYS A 86 7.03 3.37 -4.58
N PRO A 87 7.60 4.32 -3.81
CA PRO A 87 7.75 4.17 -2.37
C PRO A 87 6.38 4.19 -1.69
N GLY A 88 6.01 3.06 -1.07
CA GLY A 88 4.78 2.94 -0.27
C GLY A 88 4.89 3.59 1.12
N GLU A 89 6.10 3.96 1.53
CA GLU A 89 6.41 4.68 2.78
C GLU A 89 5.65 6.01 2.89
N LEU A 90 5.33 6.63 1.74
CA LEU A 90 4.56 7.87 1.70
C LEU A 90 3.21 7.74 2.43
N PHE A 91 2.46 6.66 2.20
CA PHE A 91 1.17 6.46 2.85
C PHE A 91 1.31 6.41 4.38
N VAL A 92 2.37 5.75 4.85
CA VAL A 92 2.66 5.56 6.27
C VAL A 92 2.98 6.88 6.92
N TYR A 93 3.88 7.69 6.32
CA TYR A 93 4.23 8.99 6.87
C TYR A 93 3.03 9.92 6.93
N VAL A 94 2.21 9.95 5.88
CA VAL A 94 1.03 10.80 5.84
C VAL A 94 0.02 10.39 6.92
N TRP A 95 -0.27 9.10 7.07
CA TRP A 95 -1.16 8.60 8.13
C TRP A 95 -0.60 8.84 9.53
N TRP A 96 0.70 8.58 9.72
CA TRP A 96 1.34 8.74 11.03
C TRP A 96 1.39 10.19 11.49
N ILE A 97 1.80 11.11 10.60
CA ILE A 97 1.82 12.55 10.90
C ILE A 97 0.41 13.04 11.20
N SER A 98 -0.60 12.60 10.44
CA SER A 98 -1.98 13.03 10.64
C SER A 98 -2.56 12.50 11.96
N LEU A 99 -2.32 11.23 12.29
CA LEU A 99 -2.73 10.66 13.58
C LEU A 99 -2.09 11.42 14.74
N LEU A 100 -0.78 11.68 14.66
CA LEU A 100 -0.05 12.39 15.70
C LEU A 100 -0.58 13.81 15.89
N ALA A 101 -0.88 14.51 14.79
CA ALA A 101 -1.50 15.83 14.84
C ALA A 101 -2.89 15.78 15.50
N ILE A 102 -3.74 14.82 15.12
CA ILE A 102 -5.08 14.63 15.71
C ILE A 102 -4.98 14.29 17.20
N LEU A 103 -4.05 13.43 17.62
CA LEU A 103 -3.84 13.08 19.02
C LEU A 103 -3.40 14.28 19.86
N ILE A 104 -2.43 15.06 19.36
CA ILE A 104 -1.95 16.28 20.04
C ILE A 104 -3.09 17.30 20.15
N LEU A 105 -3.83 17.54 19.08
CA LEU A 105 -4.98 18.45 19.11
C LEU A 105 -6.07 17.92 20.04
N GLY A 106 -6.34 16.62 20.04
CA GLY A 106 -7.32 15.98 20.92
C GLY A 106 -6.96 16.16 22.39
N PHE A 107 -5.67 16.08 22.74
CA PHE A 107 -5.17 16.38 24.08
C PHE A 107 -5.48 17.83 24.49
N PHE A 108 -5.21 18.82 23.63
CA PHE A 108 -5.48 20.22 23.94
C PHE A 108 -6.98 20.55 23.97
N LEU A 109 -7.76 19.94 23.08
CA LEU A 109 -9.21 20.16 22.94
C LEU A 109 -10.05 19.28 23.89
N HIS A 110 -9.41 18.45 24.72
CA HIS A 110 -10.06 17.45 25.59
C HIS A 110 -11.06 16.57 24.83
N ARG A 111 -10.67 16.18 23.61
CA ARG A 111 -11.50 15.40 22.70
C ARG A 111 -10.84 14.08 22.36
N GLU A 112 -11.60 13.00 22.48
CA GLU A 112 -11.13 11.68 22.10
C GLU A 112 -11.12 11.51 20.58
N VAL A 113 -10.12 10.77 20.10
CA VAL A 113 -10.02 10.37 18.70
C VAL A 113 -10.95 9.19 18.44
N SER A 114 -11.71 9.23 17.35
CA SER A 114 -12.60 8.14 16.95
C SER A 114 -11.85 6.78 16.90
N PRO A 115 -12.47 5.68 17.38
CA PRO A 115 -11.90 4.34 17.29
C PRO A 115 -11.52 3.96 15.85
N SER A 116 -12.34 4.33 14.87
CA SER A 116 -12.13 4.04 13.45
C SER A 116 -10.85 4.68 12.91
N ILE A 117 -10.55 5.92 13.30
CA ILE A 117 -9.33 6.65 12.90
C ILE A 117 -8.09 6.00 13.52
N ARG A 118 -8.17 5.64 14.81
CA ARG A 118 -7.09 4.94 15.52
C ARG A 118 -6.79 3.60 14.87
N PHE A 119 -7.82 2.78 14.64
CA PHE A 119 -7.71 1.47 14.02
C PHE A 119 -7.06 1.56 12.62
N LEU A 120 -7.60 2.41 11.75
CA LEU A 120 -7.07 2.62 10.40
C LEU A 120 -5.58 2.98 10.43
N SER A 121 -5.20 3.92 11.29
CA SER A 121 -3.81 4.39 11.38
C SER A 121 -2.85 3.30 11.89
N TYR A 122 -3.29 2.49 12.86
CA TYR A 122 -2.49 1.37 13.37
C TYR A 122 -2.33 0.25 12.35
N GLU A 123 -3.37 -0.07 11.59
CA GLU A 123 -3.30 -1.06 10.50
C GLU A 123 -2.33 -0.62 9.39
N VAL A 124 -2.33 0.67 9.03
CA VAL A 124 -1.37 1.21 8.05
C VAL A 124 0.09 1.06 8.54
N LEU A 125 0.35 1.31 9.83
CA LEU A 125 1.68 1.09 10.43
C LEU A 125 2.05 -0.39 10.46
N GLY A 126 1.11 -1.26 10.84
CA GLY A 126 1.31 -2.71 10.85
C GLY A 126 1.71 -3.21 9.46
N ALA A 127 0.99 -2.77 8.44
CA ALA A 127 1.27 -3.10 7.05
C ALA A 127 2.66 -2.62 6.59
N PHE A 128 3.11 -1.46 7.07
CA PHE A 128 4.47 -0.96 6.84
C PHE A 128 5.53 -1.84 7.50
N LEU A 129 5.37 -2.15 8.78
CA LEU A 129 6.31 -2.99 9.52
C LEU A 129 6.46 -4.37 8.87
N LEU A 130 5.35 -4.97 8.42
CA LEU A 130 5.38 -6.22 7.67
C LEU A 130 6.16 -6.08 6.36
N SER A 131 5.99 -4.96 5.64
CA SER A 131 6.77 -4.70 4.43
C SER A 131 8.26 -4.53 4.73
N GLU A 132 8.66 -3.87 5.81
CA GLU A 132 10.07 -3.70 6.20
C GLU A 132 10.71 -5.03 6.60
N ILE A 133 10.00 -5.83 7.40
CA ILE A 133 10.44 -7.18 7.76
C ILE A 133 10.67 -8.01 6.49
N SER A 134 9.74 -7.97 5.53
CA SER A 134 9.88 -8.69 4.27
C SER A 134 11.06 -8.20 3.41
N LYS A 135 11.34 -6.88 3.38
CA LYS A 135 12.55 -6.33 2.74
C LYS A 135 13.82 -6.90 3.38
N SER A 136 13.86 -6.90 4.71
CA SER A 136 15.00 -7.40 5.49
C SER A 136 15.28 -8.87 5.17
N PHE A 137 14.27 -9.74 5.23
CA PHE A 137 14.41 -11.16 4.90
C PHE A 137 14.92 -11.41 3.48
N ASN A 138 14.40 -10.68 2.50
CA ASN A 138 14.85 -10.81 1.11
C ASN A 138 16.31 -10.34 0.93
N ALA A 139 16.73 -9.30 1.67
CA ALA A 139 18.12 -8.84 1.66
C ALA A 139 19.06 -9.92 2.26
N PHE A 140 18.71 -10.49 3.42
CA PHE A 140 19.47 -11.58 4.03
C PHE A 140 19.65 -12.77 3.10
N LYS A 141 18.56 -13.24 2.45
CA LYS A 141 18.62 -14.37 1.51
C LYS A 141 19.54 -14.12 0.32
N LYS A 142 19.61 -12.89 -0.18
CA LYS A 142 20.50 -12.54 -1.29
C LYS A 142 21.98 -12.57 -0.89
N THR A 143 22.29 -12.11 0.32
CA THR A 143 23.66 -12.14 0.84
C THR A 143 24.12 -13.57 1.12
N SER A 144 23.28 -14.41 1.72
CA SER A 144 23.63 -15.81 2.02
C SER A 144 23.75 -16.70 0.78
N GLY A 145 23.12 -16.32 -0.35
CA GLY A 145 23.24 -17.05 -1.62
C GLY A 145 24.42 -16.62 -2.51
N GLN A 146 25.25 -15.68 -2.05
CA GLN A 146 26.49 -15.27 -2.73
C GLN A 146 27.76 -15.84 -2.06
N GLU A 147 27.62 -16.58 -0.96
CA GLU A 147 28.73 -17.22 -0.23
C GLU A 147 28.96 -18.70 -0.60
N ASP A 148 28.19 -19.25 -1.55
CA ASP A 148 28.34 -20.62 -2.08
C ASP A 148 28.95 -20.65 -3.50
#